data_AF-A0A7S0YIZ5-F1
#
_entry.id   AF-A0A7S0YIZ5-F1
#
_cell.length_a   1.000
_cell.length_b   1.000
_cell.length_c   1.000
_cell.angle_alpha   90.00
_cell.angle_beta   90.00
_cell.angle_gamma   90.00
#
_symmetry.space_group_name_H-M   'P 1'
#
loop_
_entity.id
_entity.type
_entity.pdbx_description
1 polymer ?
#
loop_
_entity_poly.entity_id
_entity_poly.type
_entity_poly.pdbx_seq_one_letter_code
_entity_poly.pdbx_strand_id
1 'polypeptide(L)'
;MDMEAMMKSLMGEMGSDPSMAADAQRLWKMLDDLAESDPQAYGKFLSSQMEGAKEAAPKAETKPAFCMQCKLKNSASPLAVFINVTHCREVAEPYRDEGAKRQRVSVPGRDDDSDEEAKGGDDDLTGMRIPIARTKEAPSSDPKVPSVYEVAINTLAALRAAKEPAFKRMLELTVLAAAAQFFKLDLAPSYSIASEKFRGDKTEPVLLSLAQRSGP
;
A
#
# COMPACT_ATOMS: atom_id res chain seq x y z
N MET A 1 -13.07 -17.18 0.43
CA MET A 1 -13.44 -16.43 -0.79
C MET A 1 -14.41 -17.28 -1.55
N ASP A 2 -15.63 -16.78 -1.73
CA ASP A 2 -16.69 -17.51 -2.40
C ASP A 2 -16.40 -17.57 -3.90
N MET A 3 -16.27 -18.78 -4.46
CA MET A 3 -15.99 -18.98 -5.89
C MET A 3 -17.07 -18.35 -6.76
N GLU A 4 -18.30 -18.31 -6.24
CA GLU A 4 -19.46 -17.72 -6.90
C GLU A 4 -19.32 -16.20 -7.08
N ALA A 5 -18.70 -15.51 -6.12
CA ALA A 5 -18.48 -14.06 -6.19
C ALA A 5 -17.40 -13.69 -7.22
N MET A 6 -16.36 -14.52 -7.35
CA MET A 6 -15.32 -14.35 -8.38
C MET A 6 -15.89 -14.59 -9.78
N MET A 7 -16.76 -15.59 -9.92
CA MET A 7 -17.43 -15.95 -11.17
C MET A 7 -18.43 -14.89 -11.63
N LYS A 8 -19.17 -14.28 -10.69
CA LYS A 8 -20.09 -13.18 -10.96
C LYS A 8 -19.36 -11.90 -11.39
N SER A 9 -18.15 -11.67 -10.87
CA SER A 9 -17.30 -10.56 -11.32
C SER A 9 -16.74 -10.80 -12.73
N LEU A 10 -16.33 -12.03 -13.05
CA LEU A 10 -15.81 -12.39 -14.38
C LEU A 10 -16.90 -12.34 -15.47
N MET A 11 -18.11 -12.80 -15.15
CA MET A 11 -19.27 -12.72 -16.05
C MET A 11 -19.85 -11.30 -16.16
N GLY A 12 -19.63 -10.44 -15.16
CA GLY A 12 -20.07 -9.05 -15.16
C GLY A 12 -19.33 -8.15 -16.16
N GLU A 13 -18.07 -8.48 -16.49
CA GLU A 13 -17.28 -7.76 -17.51
C GLU A 13 -17.37 -8.35 -18.93
N MET A 14 -17.87 -9.59 -19.09
CA MET A 14 -18.13 -10.23 -20.39
C MET A 14 -19.62 -10.12 -20.75
N GLY A 15 -20.06 -8.90 -21.07
CA GLY A 15 -21.43 -8.64 -21.51
C GLY A 15 -21.73 -9.13 -22.94
N SER A 16 -22.64 -10.10 -23.03
CA SER A 16 -23.70 -10.19 -24.06
C SER A 16 -23.37 -10.79 -25.44
N ASP A 17 -22.73 -11.95 -25.52
CA ASP A 17 -22.77 -12.77 -26.75
C ASP A 17 -23.07 -14.25 -26.43
N PRO A 18 -24.17 -14.85 -26.96
CA PRO A 18 -24.50 -16.26 -26.70
C PRO A 18 -23.41 -17.24 -27.14
N SER A 19 -22.50 -16.87 -28.05
CA SER A 19 -21.34 -17.71 -28.40
C SER A 19 -20.32 -17.78 -27.26
N MET A 20 -20.08 -16.68 -26.54
CA MET A 20 -19.17 -16.61 -25.40
C MET A 20 -19.67 -17.46 -24.21
N ALA A 21 -20.98 -17.55 -24.02
CA ALA A 21 -21.56 -18.41 -22.98
C ALA A 21 -21.31 -19.91 -23.25
N ALA A 22 -21.39 -20.33 -24.53
CA ALA A 22 -21.08 -21.69 -24.93
C ALA A 22 -19.58 -22.00 -24.79
N ASP A 23 -18.72 -21.04 -25.12
CA ASP A 23 -17.27 -21.18 -24.97
C ASP A 23 -16.85 -21.20 -23.50
N ALA A 24 -17.49 -20.41 -22.65
CA ALA A 24 -17.34 -20.50 -21.21
C ALA A 24 -17.73 -21.91 -20.73
N GLN A 25 -18.93 -22.41 -21.06
CA GLN A 25 -19.36 -23.74 -20.63
C GLN A 25 -18.42 -24.87 -21.08
N ARG A 26 -17.82 -24.75 -22.27
CA ARG A 26 -16.79 -25.69 -22.75
C ARG A 26 -15.51 -25.61 -21.92
N LEU A 27 -15.08 -24.40 -21.58
CA LEU A 27 -13.92 -24.20 -20.70
C LEU A 27 -14.17 -24.79 -19.30
N TRP A 28 -15.35 -24.59 -18.73
CA TRP A 28 -15.73 -25.14 -17.43
C TRP A 28 -15.71 -26.67 -17.42
N LYS A 29 -16.27 -27.31 -18.46
CA LYS A 29 -16.21 -28.78 -18.59
C LYS A 29 -14.79 -29.29 -18.75
N MET A 30 -13.95 -28.62 -19.54
CA MET A 30 -12.55 -28.99 -19.70
C MET A 30 -11.78 -28.92 -18.37
N LEU A 31 -12.05 -27.89 -17.55
CA LEU A 31 -11.43 -27.72 -16.24
C LEU A 31 -11.89 -28.80 -15.24
N ASP A 32 -13.16 -29.19 -15.30
CA ASP A 32 -13.75 -30.27 -14.50
C ASP A 32 -13.13 -31.62 -14.88
N ASP A 33 -13.08 -31.92 -16.18
CA ASP A 33 -12.46 -33.14 -16.72
C ASP A 33 -10.97 -33.22 -16.36
N LEU A 34 -10.24 -32.10 -16.38
CA LEU A 34 -8.82 -32.04 -15.96
C LEU A 34 -8.65 -32.27 -14.46
N ALA A 35 -9.55 -31.75 -13.63
CA ALA A 35 -9.50 -31.94 -12.17
C ALA A 35 -9.77 -33.39 -11.76
N GLU A 36 -10.66 -34.09 -12.48
CA GLU A 36 -10.99 -35.49 -12.20
C GLU A 36 -9.98 -36.49 -12.79
N SER A 37 -9.43 -36.20 -13.98
CA SER A 37 -8.57 -37.15 -14.72
C SER A 37 -7.06 -36.96 -14.51
N ASP A 38 -6.58 -35.73 -14.34
CA ASP A 38 -5.16 -35.43 -14.10
C ASP A 38 -4.98 -34.19 -13.18
N PRO A 39 -5.05 -34.39 -11.86
CA PRO A 39 -4.87 -33.33 -10.88
C PRO A 39 -3.51 -32.61 -10.98
N GLN A 40 -2.47 -33.27 -11.51
CA GLN A 40 -1.16 -32.63 -11.70
C GLN A 40 -1.16 -31.68 -12.90
N ALA A 41 -1.79 -32.06 -14.01
CA ALA A 41 -1.96 -31.17 -15.16
C ALA A 41 -2.85 -29.98 -14.83
N TYR A 42 -3.93 -30.18 -14.06
CA TYR A 42 -4.77 -29.10 -13.55
C TYR A 42 -3.97 -28.11 -12.69
N GLY A 43 -3.15 -28.62 -11.75
CA GLY A 43 -2.27 -27.78 -10.93
C GLY A 43 -1.25 -26.97 -11.74
N LYS A 44 -0.67 -27.56 -12.79
CA LYS A 44 0.25 -26.87 -13.72
C LYS A 44 -0.47 -25.80 -14.54
N PHE A 45 -1.68 -26.09 -15.01
CA PHE A 45 -2.51 -25.14 -15.75
C PHE A 45 -2.86 -23.91 -14.90
N LEU A 46 -3.32 -24.12 -13.66
CA LEU A 46 -3.58 -23.01 -12.73
C LEU A 46 -2.33 -22.20 -12.45
N SER A 47 -1.20 -22.87 -12.23
CA SER A 47 0.09 -22.21 -11.97
C SER A 47 0.52 -21.34 -13.16
N SER A 48 0.41 -21.87 -14.38
CA SER A 48 0.73 -21.13 -15.61
C SER A 48 -0.20 -19.94 -15.85
N GLN A 49 -1.50 -20.07 -15.56
CA GLN A 49 -2.45 -18.96 -15.64
C GLN A 49 -2.17 -17.90 -14.56
N MET A 50 -1.80 -18.31 -13.35
CA MET A 50 -1.40 -17.40 -12.27
C MET A 50 -0.07 -16.68 -12.55
N GLU A 51 0.89 -17.35 -13.19
CA GLU A 51 2.15 -16.74 -13.63
C GLU A 51 1.91 -15.76 -14.78
N GLY A 52 1.14 -16.15 -15.80
CA GLY A 52 0.74 -15.26 -16.89
C GLY A 52 -0.07 -14.05 -16.41
N ALA A 53 -0.95 -14.22 -15.41
CA ALA A 53 -1.70 -13.12 -14.80
C ALA A 53 -0.83 -12.17 -13.95
N LYS A 54 0.27 -12.66 -13.35
CA LYS A 54 1.27 -11.81 -12.68
C LYS A 54 2.06 -10.97 -13.68
N GLU A 55 2.34 -11.53 -14.85
CA GLU A 55 3.06 -10.84 -15.93
C GLU A 55 2.15 -9.86 -16.71
N ALA A 56 0.85 -10.12 -16.77
CA ALA A 56 -0.15 -9.27 -17.41
C ALA A 56 -0.81 -8.24 -16.47
N ALA A 57 -0.49 -8.25 -15.17
CA ALA A 57 -0.98 -7.23 -14.25
C ALA A 57 -0.49 -5.85 -14.74
N PRO A 58 -1.39 -4.86 -14.95
CA PRO A 58 -0.97 -3.53 -15.34
C PRO A 58 0.03 -3.03 -14.30
N LYS A 59 1.24 -2.68 -14.77
CA LYS A 59 2.27 -2.06 -13.93
C LYS A 59 1.62 -0.88 -13.20
N ALA A 60 1.58 -0.92 -11.88
CA ALA A 60 0.92 0.10 -11.08
C ALA A 60 1.62 1.46 -11.28
N GLU A 61 1.07 2.32 -12.14
CA GLU A 61 1.60 3.66 -12.36
C GLU A 61 1.44 4.50 -11.09
N THR A 62 2.54 4.72 -10.39
CA THR A 62 2.59 5.64 -9.25
C THR A 62 2.82 7.08 -9.70
N LYS A 63 2.23 8.04 -8.99
CA LYS A 63 2.39 9.48 -9.22
C LYS A 63 3.08 10.13 -8.01
N PRO A 64 3.99 11.10 -8.20
CA PRO A 64 4.63 11.78 -7.08
C PRO A 64 3.63 12.56 -6.20
N ALA A 65 3.68 12.33 -4.89
CA ALA A 65 2.95 13.13 -3.91
C ALA A 65 3.85 14.23 -3.32
N PHE A 66 4.92 13.84 -2.63
CA PHE A 66 5.90 14.73 -2.01
C PHE A 66 7.21 14.00 -1.74
N CYS A 67 8.27 14.74 -1.42
CA CYS A 67 9.58 14.18 -1.07
C CYS A 67 9.99 14.64 0.33
N MET A 68 10.46 13.70 1.15
CA MET A 68 10.98 13.97 2.49
C MET A 68 12.50 13.97 2.45
N GLN A 69 13.11 15.00 3.03
CA GLN A 69 14.55 15.07 3.29
C GLN A 69 14.81 14.71 4.74
N CYS A 70 15.59 13.66 4.94
CA CYS A 70 15.93 13.07 6.23
C CYS A 70 17.45 13.10 6.44
N LYS A 71 17.87 12.79 7.67
CA LYS A 71 19.28 12.61 8.05
C LYS A 71 19.47 11.25 8.69
N LEU A 72 20.66 10.66 8.55
CA LEU A 72 21.05 9.46 9.30
C LEU A 72 21.56 9.87 10.69
N LYS A 73 21.19 9.14 11.76
CA LYS A 73 21.58 9.46 13.14
C LYS A 73 23.08 9.36 13.38
N ASN A 74 23.72 8.31 12.83
CA ASN A 74 25.08 7.90 13.17
C ASN A 74 26.06 8.08 12.00
N SER A 75 25.73 8.94 11.03
CA SER A 75 26.63 9.20 9.89
C SER A 75 27.66 10.26 10.26
N ALA A 76 28.94 9.97 9.97
CA ALA A 76 30.06 10.90 10.17
C ALA A 76 29.95 12.18 9.33
N SER A 77 29.11 12.16 8.29
CA SER A 77 28.74 13.33 7.48
C SER A 77 27.22 13.51 7.46
N PRO A 78 26.71 14.75 7.37
CA PRO A 78 25.27 15.05 7.34
C PRO A 78 24.65 14.75 5.96
N LEU A 79 24.98 13.59 5.39
CA LEU A 79 24.43 13.15 4.12
C LEU A 79 22.91 13.08 4.22
N ALA A 80 22.26 13.87 3.37
CA ALA A 80 20.82 13.90 3.28
C ALA A 80 20.33 12.64 2.58
N VAL A 81 19.32 12.01 3.18
CA VAL A 81 18.57 10.90 2.59
C VAL A 81 17.25 11.45 2.09
N PHE A 82 16.87 11.12 0.85
CA PHE A 82 15.58 11.53 0.30
C PHE A 82 14.63 10.33 0.22
N ILE A 83 13.38 10.54 0.60
CA ILE A 83 12.31 9.55 0.49
C ILE A 83 11.22 10.16 -0.39
N ASN A 84 11.11 9.68 -1.62
CA ASN A 84 10.02 9.98 -2.52
C ASN A 84 8.78 9.22 -2.05
N VAL A 85 7.71 9.97 -1.77
CA VAL A 85 6.39 9.41 -1.50
C VAL A 85 5.57 9.51 -2.77
N THR A 86 5.29 8.37 -3.38
CA THR A 86 4.42 8.26 -4.55
C THR A 86 3.06 7.70 -4.14
N HIS A 87 2.07 7.76 -5.03
CA HIS A 87 0.75 7.20 -4.77
C HIS A 87 0.18 6.47 -5.97
N CYS A 88 -0.58 5.40 -5.71
CA CYS A 88 -1.33 4.65 -6.73
C CYS A 88 -2.64 4.09 -6.12
N ARG A 89 -3.45 3.35 -6.87
CA ARG A 89 -4.73 2.82 -6.37
C ARG A 89 -4.59 1.41 -5.78
N GLU A 90 -3.50 0.75 -6.10
CA GLU A 90 -3.22 -0.66 -5.81
C GLU A 90 -2.72 -0.86 -4.37
N VAL A 91 -2.13 0.16 -3.74
CA VAL A 91 -1.85 0.14 -2.29
C VAL A 91 -3.17 0.18 -1.54
N ALA A 92 -3.33 -0.64 -0.50
CA ALA A 92 -4.57 -0.67 0.29
C ALA A 92 -4.91 0.70 0.90
N GLU A 93 -6.19 1.00 0.98
CA GLU A 93 -6.68 2.26 1.55
C GLU A 93 -6.35 2.39 3.04
N PRO A 94 -6.21 3.61 3.56
CA PRO A 94 -6.12 3.84 5.00
C PRO A 94 -7.37 3.28 5.69
N TYR A 95 -7.16 2.52 6.77
CA TYR A 95 -8.24 1.87 7.51
C TYR A 95 -8.09 2.11 9.00
N ARG A 96 -9.17 1.91 9.76
CA ARG A 96 -9.13 1.96 11.22
C ARG A 96 -8.97 0.55 11.75
N ASP A 97 -7.97 0.36 12.61
CA ASP A 97 -7.80 -0.87 13.37
C ASP A 97 -8.80 -0.87 14.52
N GLU A 98 -9.89 -1.63 14.36
CA GLU A 98 -10.95 -1.77 15.37
C GLU A 98 -10.44 -2.43 16.67
N GLY A 99 -9.27 -3.08 16.64
CA GLY A 99 -8.61 -3.64 17.81
C GLY A 99 -7.86 -2.62 18.68
N ALA A 100 -7.61 -1.41 18.16
CA ALA A 100 -6.96 -0.33 18.89
C ALA A 100 -7.94 0.31 19.90
N LYS A 101 -8.10 -0.33 21.07
CA LYS A 101 -8.88 0.24 22.18
C LYS A 101 -8.36 1.66 22.48
N ARG A 102 -9.26 2.66 22.50
CA ARG A 102 -8.96 3.99 23.03
C ARG A 102 -8.48 3.83 24.46
N GLN A 103 -7.18 3.97 24.70
CA GLN A 103 -6.66 3.92 26.07
C GLN A 103 -7.10 5.21 26.75
N ARG A 104 -8.14 5.14 27.61
CA ARG A 104 -8.47 6.24 28.52
C ARG A 104 -7.26 6.47 29.40
N VAL A 105 -6.60 7.61 29.22
CA VAL A 105 -5.59 8.07 30.17
C VAL A 105 -6.37 8.57 31.38
N SER A 106 -6.46 7.74 32.43
CA SER A 106 -6.99 8.17 33.72
C SER A 106 -6.08 9.25 34.29
N VAL A 107 -6.50 10.51 34.21
CA VAL A 107 -5.83 11.62 34.89
C VAL A 107 -6.30 11.56 36.35
N PRO A 108 -5.42 11.41 37.35
CA PRO A 108 -5.84 11.36 38.74
C PRO A 108 -6.44 12.72 39.15
N GLY A 109 -7.69 12.72 39.61
CA GLY A 109 -8.35 13.90 40.21
C GLY A 109 -9.44 14.59 39.38
N ARG A 110 -10.01 13.94 38.35
CA ARG A 110 -11.26 14.40 37.71
C ARG A 110 -12.39 13.48 38.14
N ASP A 111 -13.39 14.03 38.82
CA ASP A 111 -14.63 13.33 39.14
C ASP A 111 -15.35 12.97 37.83
N ASP A 112 -15.37 11.69 37.52
CA ASP A 112 -16.05 11.07 36.37
C ASP A 112 -17.56 10.98 36.70
N ASP A 113 -18.37 11.96 36.28
CA ASP A 113 -19.84 11.89 36.37
C ASP A 113 -20.54 12.50 35.14
N SER A 114 -19.94 12.35 33.96
CA SER A 114 -20.62 12.66 32.70
C SER A 114 -20.29 11.60 31.65
N ASP A 115 -21.22 10.67 31.47
CA ASP A 115 -21.35 9.77 30.31
C ASP A 115 -21.70 10.58 29.04
N GLU A 116 -20.85 11.52 28.67
CA GLU A 116 -20.82 11.99 27.28
C GLU A 116 -19.97 10.99 26.50
N GLU A 117 -20.64 10.09 25.77
CA GLU A 117 -20.05 9.44 24.61
C GLU A 117 -19.45 10.54 23.73
N ALA A 118 -18.13 10.71 23.83
CA ALA A 118 -17.38 11.59 22.97
C ALA A 118 -17.53 11.07 21.54
N LYS A 119 -18.55 11.59 20.83
CA LYS A 119 -18.73 11.48 19.39
C LYS A 119 -17.37 11.78 18.79
N GLY A 120 -16.68 10.75 18.30
CA GLY A 120 -15.40 10.92 17.64
C GLY A 120 -15.63 11.86 16.48
N GLY A 121 -15.14 13.09 16.59
CA GLY A 121 -15.07 13.97 15.42
C GLY A 121 -14.26 13.28 14.33
N ASP A 122 -14.49 13.66 13.08
CA ASP A 122 -13.72 13.18 11.91
C ASP A 122 -12.20 13.31 12.07
N ASP A 123 -11.75 14.11 13.05
CA ASP A 123 -10.37 14.33 13.45
C ASP A 123 -9.78 13.25 14.40
N ASP A 124 -10.56 12.27 14.88
CA ASP A 124 -10.03 11.18 15.72
C ASP A 124 -9.27 10.13 14.90
N LEU A 125 -8.01 10.46 14.70
CA LEU A 125 -6.98 9.67 14.05
C LEU A 125 -6.49 8.45 14.87
N THR A 126 -7.01 8.23 16.08
CA THR A 126 -6.64 7.08 16.92
C THR A 126 -6.97 5.76 16.23
N GLY A 127 -6.03 4.81 16.22
CA GLY A 127 -6.24 3.51 15.58
C GLY A 127 -6.20 3.54 14.04
N MET A 128 -6.01 4.70 13.42
CA MET A 128 -5.81 4.78 11.97
C MET A 128 -4.51 4.05 11.57
N ARG A 129 -4.56 3.35 10.44
CA ARG A 129 -3.44 2.67 9.80
C ARG A 129 -3.36 3.13 8.35
N ILE A 130 -2.13 3.38 7.91
CA ILE A 130 -1.84 3.79 6.53
C ILE A 130 -0.93 2.71 5.92
N PRO A 131 -1.44 1.88 5.00
CA PRO A 131 -0.61 0.95 4.26
C PRO A 131 0.44 1.69 3.41
N ILE A 132 1.68 1.19 3.45
CA ILE A 132 2.80 1.73 2.67
C ILE A 132 3.46 0.55 1.95
N ALA A 133 3.58 0.66 0.63
CA ALA A 133 4.29 -0.31 -0.17
C ALA A 133 5.73 0.14 -0.44
N ARG A 134 6.67 -0.80 -0.32
CA ARG A 134 8.04 -0.63 -0.79
C ARG A 134 8.06 -0.73 -2.31
N THR A 135 8.63 0.27 -2.98
CA THR A 135 8.91 0.18 -4.42
C THR A 135 10.36 -0.20 -4.63
N LYS A 136 11.27 0.74 -4.89
CA LYS A 136 12.70 0.47 -5.16
C LYS A 136 13.60 1.53 -4.51
N GLU A 137 14.89 1.21 -4.44
CA GLU A 137 15.93 2.22 -4.27
C GLU A 137 16.13 2.90 -5.63
N ALA A 138 15.94 4.21 -5.69
CA ALA A 138 16.17 4.97 -6.91
C ALA A 138 17.66 5.35 -6.96
N PRO A 139 18.41 4.95 -8.00
CA PRO A 139 19.78 5.41 -8.15
C PRO A 139 19.77 6.94 -8.25
N SER A 140 20.57 7.60 -7.41
CA SER A 140 20.78 9.04 -7.54
C SER A 140 21.74 9.32 -8.68
N SER A 141 21.34 10.19 -9.61
CA SER A 141 22.23 10.75 -10.63
C SER A 141 23.14 11.85 -10.06
N ASP A 142 22.88 12.34 -8.84
CA ASP A 142 23.69 13.35 -8.16
C ASP A 142 24.69 12.68 -7.18
N PRO A 143 26.01 12.79 -7.41
CA PRO A 143 27.02 12.22 -6.51
C PRO A 143 27.02 12.83 -5.10
N LYS A 144 26.34 13.96 -4.88
CA LYS A 144 26.15 14.60 -3.56
C LYS A 144 24.93 14.09 -2.80
N VAL A 145 24.03 13.37 -3.47
CA VAL A 145 22.85 12.76 -2.87
C VAL A 145 23.05 11.25 -2.90
N PRO A 146 23.51 10.63 -1.79
CA PRO A 146 24.01 9.27 -1.83
C PRO A 146 22.88 8.24 -1.98
N SER A 147 21.64 8.57 -1.60
CA SER A 147 20.55 7.59 -1.58
C SER A 147 19.19 8.27 -1.68
N VAL A 148 18.41 7.88 -2.69
CA VAL A 148 17.00 8.22 -2.86
C VAL A 148 16.18 6.94 -2.73
N TYR A 149 15.22 6.96 -1.83
CA TYR A 149 14.32 5.84 -1.57
C TYR A 149 12.92 6.18 -2.04
N GLU A 150 12.15 5.19 -2.44
CA GLU A 150 10.77 5.40 -2.87
C GLU A 150 9.81 4.46 -2.13
N VAL A 151 8.69 5.04 -1.69
CA VAL A 151 7.57 4.33 -1.11
C VAL A 151 6.27 4.78 -1.76
N ALA A 152 5.31 3.87 -1.87
CA ALA A 152 3.99 4.15 -2.42
C ALA A 152 2.90 4.08 -1.35
N ILE A 153 1.95 5.01 -1.42
CA ILE A 153 0.73 5.04 -0.60
C ILE A 153 -0.52 4.97 -1.48
N ASN A 154 -1.67 4.73 -0.87
CA ASN A 154 -2.93 4.80 -1.61
C ASN A 154 -3.25 6.25 -2.05
N THR A 155 -3.85 6.40 -3.22
CA THR A 155 -4.23 7.71 -3.79
C THR A 155 -5.21 8.48 -2.89
N LEU A 156 -6.15 7.82 -2.22
CA LEU A 156 -7.04 8.45 -1.25
C LEU A 156 -6.27 8.97 -0.03
N ALA A 157 -5.22 8.27 0.42
CA ALA A 157 -4.35 8.74 1.49
C ALA A 157 -3.65 10.05 1.08
N ALA A 158 -3.12 10.11 -0.16
CA ALA A 158 -2.49 11.32 -0.69
C ALA A 158 -3.49 12.50 -0.80
N LEU A 159 -4.70 12.24 -1.30
CA LEU A 159 -5.75 13.25 -1.40
C LEU A 159 -6.22 13.75 -0.04
N ARG A 160 -6.33 12.86 0.95
CA ARG A 160 -6.68 13.21 2.34
C ARG A 160 -5.61 14.07 2.99
N ALA A 161 -4.34 13.68 2.86
CA ALA A 161 -3.20 14.45 3.38
C ALA A 161 -3.08 15.86 2.76
N ALA A 162 -3.60 16.07 1.55
CA ALA A 162 -3.66 17.40 0.95
C ALA A 162 -4.69 18.33 1.63
N LYS A 163 -5.71 17.77 2.28
CA LYS A 163 -6.82 18.50 2.90
C LYS A 163 -6.72 18.58 4.42
N GLU A 164 -6.16 17.55 5.06
CA GLU A 164 -6.14 17.38 6.51
C GLU A 164 -4.70 17.42 7.06
N PRO A 165 -4.27 18.54 7.68
CA PRO A 165 -2.90 18.67 8.21
C PRO A 165 -2.54 17.63 9.28
N ALA A 166 -3.50 17.25 10.12
CA ALA A 166 -3.30 16.23 11.15
C ALA A 166 -3.03 14.85 10.53
N PHE A 167 -3.85 14.46 9.53
CA PHE A 167 -3.64 13.22 8.78
C PHE A 167 -2.31 13.24 8.02
N LYS A 168 -1.97 14.38 7.40
CA LYS A 168 -0.67 14.56 6.73
C LYS A 168 0.49 14.33 7.67
N ARG A 169 0.45 14.88 8.89
CA ARG A 169 1.50 14.69 9.88
C ARG A 169 1.64 13.23 10.30
N MET A 170 0.53 12.52 10.52
CA MET A 170 0.56 11.08 10.80
C MET A 170 1.16 10.30 9.62
N LEU A 171 0.74 10.62 8.39
CA LEU A 171 1.25 9.99 7.18
C LEU A 171 2.77 10.15 7.07
N GLU A 172 3.29 11.36 7.25
CA GLU A 172 4.73 11.62 7.19
C GLU A 172 5.52 10.82 8.25
N LEU A 173 5.02 10.73 9.48
CA LEU A 173 5.64 9.92 10.54
C LEU A 173 5.58 8.42 10.23
N THR A 174 4.47 7.96 9.66
CA THR A 174 4.28 6.55 9.26
C THR A 174 5.22 6.19 8.11
N VAL A 175 5.37 7.09 7.13
CA VAL A 175 6.34 6.98 6.03
C VAL A 175 7.76 6.92 6.57
N LEU A 176 8.14 7.80 7.49
CA LEU A 176 9.48 7.83 8.08
C LEU A 176 9.82 6.50 8.77
N ALA A 177 8.88 5.98 9.57
CA ALA A 177 9.03 4.70 10.25
C ALA A 177 9.10 3.52 9.27
N ALA A 178 8.21 3.48 8.27
CA ALA A 178 8.20 2.44 7.26
C ALA A 178 9.48 2.43 6.41
N ALA A 179 9.97 3.60 6.00
CA ALA A 179 11.21 3.72 5.23
C ALA A 179 12.43 3.26 6.05
N ALA A 180 12.51 3.65 7.34
CA ALA A 180 13.55 3.18 8.24
C ALA A 180 13.58 1.64 8.31
N GLN A 181 12.40 1.00 8.37
CA GLN A 181 12.29 -0.45 8.40
C GLN A 181 12.60 -1.11 7.05
N PHE A 182 11.98 -0.65 5.95
CA PHE A 182 12.12 -1.26 4.63
C PHE A 182 13.54 -1.22 4.09
N PHE A 183 14.23 -0.11 4.33
CA PHE A 183 15.57 0.14 3.81
C PHE A 183 16.66 -0.02 4.87
N LYS A 184 16.30 -0.47 6.09
CA LYS A 184 17.22 -0.67 7.22
C LYS A 184 18.06 0.57 7.53
N LEU A 185 17.40 1.74 7.54
CA LEU A 185 18.04 3.03 7.74
C LEU A 185 17.88 3.48 9.19
N ASP A 186 18.97 3.96 9.79
CA ASP A 186 18.93 4.63 11.09
C ASP A 186 18.65 6.13 10.90
N LEU A 187 17.38 6.45 10.60
CA LEU A 187 16.93 7.82 10.36
C LEU A 187 16.79 8.62 11.65
N ALA A 188 17.22 9.88 11.63
CA ALA A 188 16.94 10.85 12.66
C ALA A 188 15.42 11.12 12.75
N PRO A 189 14.89 11.45 13.94
CA PRO A 189 13.47 11.73 14.11
C PRO A 189 13.05 13.05 13.42
N SER A 190 14.01 13.93 13.11
CA SER A 190 13.78 15.18 12.38
C SER A 190 13.85 14.96 10.87
N TYR A 191 12.90 15.55 10.15
CA TYR A 191 12.87 15.60 8.70
C TYR A 191 12.33 16.96 8.23
N SER A 192 12.54 17.27 6.96
CA SER A 192 11.91 18.40 6.27
C SER A 192 11.26 17.96 4.98
N ILE A 193 10.24 18.66 4.52
CA ILE A 193 9.66 18.42 3.19
C ILE A 193 10.53 19.17 2.17
N ALA A 194 10.98 18.46 1.13
CA ALA A 194 11.75 19.07 0.05
C ALA A 194 10.86 19.99 -0.81
N SER A 195 11.47 20.98 -1.46
CA SER A 195 10.77 21.87 -2.40
C SER A 195 10.26 21.13 -3.64
N GLU A 196 10.97 20.07 -4.05
CA GLU A 196 10.62 19.20 -5.15
C GLU A 196 9.74 18.04 -4.66
N LYS A 197 8.77 17.62 -5.48
CA LYS A 197 7.89 16.49 -5.16
C LYS A 197 8.55 15.12 -5.36
N PHE A 198 9.69 15.09 -6.05
CA PHE A 198 10.41 13.86 -6.40
C PHE A 198 11.87 14.21 -6.68
N ARG A 199 12.81 13.37 -6.23
CA ARG A 199 14.23 13.44 -6.58
C ARG A 199 14.68 12.19 -7.33
N GLY A 200 15.68 12.36 -8.20
CA GLY A 200 16.23 11.29 -9.04
C GLY A 200 15.44 11.09 -10.34
N ASP A 201 15.90 10.14 -11.15
CA ASP A 201 15.21 9.77 -12.38
C ASP A 201 13.91 9.04 -12.05
N LYS A 202 12.84 9.32 -12.79
CA LYS A 202 11.56 8.60 -12.64
C LYS A 202 11.79 7.14 -13.04
N THR A 203 12.03 6.28 -12.06
CA THR A 203 12.05 4.84 -12.28
C THR A 203 10.63 4.33 -12.43
N GLU A 204 10.40 3.39 -13.35
CA GLU A 204 9.10 2.72 -13.41
C GLU A 204 8.82 2.04 -12.07
N PRO A 205 7.71 2.38 -11.39
CA PRO A 205 7.39 1.81 -10.09
C PRO A 205 7.10 0.33 -10.27
N VAL A 206 7.96 -0.50 -9.69
CA VAL A 206 7.66 -1.90 -9.47
C VAL A 206 7.32 -2.00 -8.00
N LEU A 207 6.05 -2.25 -7.67
CA LEU A 207 5.63 -2.56 -6.31
C LEU A 207 6.29 -3.88 -5.92
N LEU A 208 7.38 -3.85 -5.14
CA LEU A 208 8.21 -5.03 -4.89
C LEU A 208 7.62 -6.01 -3.86
N SER A 209 6.43 -5.75 -3.33
CA SER A 209 5.65 -6.74 -2.58
C SER A 209 4.27 -6.20 -2.24
N LEU A 210 3.23 -6.73 -2.88
CA LEU A 210 1.84 -6.64 -2.42
C LEU A 210 1.46 -7.84 -1.53
N ALA A 211 2.46 -8.55 -0.99
CA ALA A 211 2.30 -9.79 -0.24
C ALA A 211 2.52 -9.59 1.26
N GLN A 212 1.71 -8.74 1.90
CA GLN A 212 1.44 -8.87 3.34
C GLN A 212 -0.03 -8.56 3.60
N ARG A 213 -0.91 -9.49 3.16
CA ARG A 213 -2.14 -9.74 3.91
C ARG A 213 -1.71 -10.47 5.18
N SER A 214 -1.43 -9.71 6.23
CA SER A 214 -1.42 -10.24 7.59
C SER A 214 -2.83 -10.69 7.92
N GLY A 215 -3.00 -11.99 8.21
CA GLY A 215 -4.25 -12.55 8.76
C GLY A 215 -4.60 -11.94 10.13
N PRO A 216 -5.71 -12.37 10.74
CA PRO A 216 -6.09 -13.77 10.97
C PRO A 216 -7.00 -14.41 9.91
#